data_AF-C7Q164-F1
#
_entry.id   AF-C7Q164-F1
#
_cell.length_a   1.000
_cell.length_b   1.000
_cell.length_c   1.000
_cell.angle_alpha   90.00
_cell.angle_beta   90.00
_cell.angle_gamma   90.00
#
_symmetry.space_group_name_H-M   'P 1'
#
loop_
_entity.id
_entity.type
_entity.pdbx_description
1 polymer ?
#
loop_
_entity_poly.entity_id
_entity_poly.type
_entity_poly.pdbx_seq_one_letter_code
_entity_poly.pdbx_strand_id
1 'polypeptide(L)'
;MNLLAHVFGLDPGYWANFWSGIGSCLGEFTLVGGATALYKRHTCHVNSPRFCWRPGTHPVVGTAFKACAKHHPTVPDRISAEHIADAHAEQAARSRDS
;
A
#
# COMPACT_ATOMS: atom_id res chain seq x y z
N MET A 1 33.18 -22.64 34.06
CA MET A 1 33.01 -21.26 33.56
C MET A 1 34.24 -20.86 32.76
N ASN A 2 34.13 -20.67 31.44
CA ASN A 2 35.25 -20.24 30.59
C ASN A 2 35.28 -18.71 30.46
N LEU A 3 35.99 -18.04 31.37
CA LEU A 3 36.19 -16.58 31.38
C LEU A 3 36.74 -16.05 30.04
N LEU A 4 37.57 -16.85 29.36
CA LEU A 4 38.13 -16.52 28.05
C LEU A 4 37.06 -16.40 26.96
N ALA A 5 36.02 -17.23 26.98
CA ALA A 5 34.93 -17.12 26.00
C ALA A 5 34.15 -15.81 26.16
N HIS A 6 34.00 -15.34 27.41
CA HIS A 6 33.32 -14.09 27.73
C HIS A 6 34.13 -12.84 27.35
N VAL A 7 35.44 -12.85 27.61
CA VAL A 7 36.34 -11.73 27.24
C VAL A 7 36.50 -11.62 25.73
N PHE A 8 36.50 -12.73 24.99
CA PHE A 8 36.60 -12.74 23.53
C PHE A 8 35.24 -12.75 22.81
N GLY A 9 34.11 -12.66 23.52
CA GLY A 9 32.77 -12.60 22.93
C GLY A 9 32.34 -13.87 22.17
N LEU A 10 33.00 -15.01 22.39
CA LEU A 10 32.74 -16.31 21.78
C LEU A 10 31.73 -17.14 22.58
N ASP A 11 30.92 -16.49 23.43
CA ASP A 11 29.83 -17.18 24.10
C ASP A 11 28.70 -17.47 23.10
N PRO A 12 28.05 -18.64 23.19
CA PRO A 12 26.85 -18.93 22.41
C PRO A 12 25.74 -17.88 22.63
N GLY A 13 25.75 -17.18 23.78
CA GLY A 13 24.89 -16.04 24.06
C GLY A 13 25.14 -14.82 23.17
N TYR A 14 26.38 -14.52 22.78
CA TYR A 14 26.70 -13.36 21.92
C TYR A 14 26.17 -13.54 20.49
N TRP A 15 26.41 -14.71 19.89
CA TRP A 15 25.87 -15.04 18.57
C TRP A 15 24.34 -15.07 18.57
N ALA A 16 23.73 -15.61 19.63
CA ALA A 16 22.27 -15.58 19.82
C ALA A 16 21.74 -14.14 19.97
N ASN A 17 22.41 -13.29 20.75
CA ASN A 17 22.03 -11.88 20.94
C ASN A 17 22.18 -11.06 19.64
N PHE A 18 23.20 -11.34 18.84
CA PHE A 18 23.41 -10.70 17.53
C PHE A 18 22.23 -10.97 16.58
N TRP A 19 21.86 -12.25 16.40
CA TRP A 19 20.71 -12.61 15.57
C TRP A 19 19.38 -12.16 16.16
N SER A 20 19.25 -12.13 17.49
CA SER A 20 18.05 -11.62 18.15
C SER A 20 17.85 -10.12 17.92
N GLY A 21 18.94 -9.33 17.94
CA GLY A 21 18.89 -7.89 17.65
C GLY A 21 18.50 -7.60 16.19
N ILE A 22 19.11 -8.32 15.24
CA ILE A 22 18.77 -8.21 13.81
C ILE A 22 17.32 -8.65 13.55
N GLY A 23 16.88 -9.76 14.14
CA GLY A 23 15.51 -10.25 14.00
C GLY A 23 14.47 -9.25 14.51
N SER A 24 14.73 -8.60 15.64
CA SER A 24 13.85 -7.58 16.20
C SER A 24 13.76 -6.35 15.29
N CYS A 25 14.89 -5.85 14.78
CA CYS A 25 14.89 -4.72 13.86
C CYS A 25 14.19 -5.07 12.53
N LEU A 26 14.46 -6.24 11.95
CA LEU A 26 13.82 -6.66 10.70
C LEU A 26 12.31 -6.85 10.86
N GLY A 27 11.86 -7.37 12.00
CA GLY A 27 10.43 -7.48 12.31
C GLY A 27 9.76 -6.10 12.29
N GLU A 28 10.35 -5.11 12.96
CA GLU A 28 9.81 -3.75 13.02
C GLU A 28 9.89 -3.03 11.67
N PHE A 29 11.01 -3.12 10.95
CA PHE A 29 11.16 -2.57 9.61
C PHE A 29 10.18 -3.19 8.61
N THR A 30 9.93 -4.50 8.71
CA THR A 30 8.96 -5.18 7.85
C THR A 30 7.54 -4.74 8.19
N LEU A 31 7.22 -4.58 9.47
CA LEU A 31 5.90 -4.15 9.91
C LEU A 31 5.61 -2.69 9.51
N VAL A 32 6.53 -1.77 9.82
CA VAL A 32 6.40 -0.34 9.48
C VAL A 32 6.52 -0.12 7.98
N GLY A 33 7.49 -0.76 7.33
CA GLY A 33 7.69 -0.69 5.88
C GLY A 33 6.52 -1.28 5.12
N GLY A 34 6.02 -2.45 5.54
CA GLY A 34 4.84 -3.10 4.97
C GLY A 34 3.58 -2.27 5.15
N ALA A 35 3.33 -1.73 6.35
CA ALA A 35 2.20 -0.84 6.60
C ALA A 35 2.25 0.41 5.72
N THR A 36 3.43 1.02 5.57
CA THR A 36 3.65 2.20 4.71
C THR A 36 3.42 1.88 3.23
N ALA A 37 3.91 0.73 2.76
CA ALA A 37 3.73 0.29 1.38
C ALA A 37 2.27 0.00 1.06
N LEU A 38 1.56 -0.70 1.96
CA LEU A 38 0.12 -0.92 1.84
C LEU A 38 -0.64 0.41 1.84
N TYR A 39 -0.32 1.31 2.77
CA TYR A 39 -0.92 2.62 2.84
C TYR A 39 -0.80 3.36 1.50
N LYS A 40 0.43 3.49 0.97
CA LYS A 40 0.67 4.14 -0.34
C LYS A 40 -0.06 3.47 -1.51
N ARG A 41 -0.20 2.13 -1.48
CA ARG A 41 -0.85 1.37 -2.55
C ARG A 41 -2.37 1.53 -2.55
N HIS A 42 -2.97 1.76 -1.40
CA HIS A 42 -4.42 1.92 -1.24
C HIS A 42 -4.86 3.39 -1.29
N THR A 43 -3.96 4.34 -1.05
CA THR A 43 -4.24 5.77 -1.18
C THR A 43 -4.14 6.26 -2.63
N CYS A 44 -4.76 7.41 -2.88
CA CYS A 44 -4.62 8.17 -4.10
C CYS A 44 -3.14 8.56 -4.34
N HIS A 45 -2.63 8.33 -5.55
CA HIS A 45 -1.23 8.62 -5.94
C HIS A 45 -0.94 10.11 -6.19
N VAL A 46 -1.96 10.97 -6.12
CA VAL A 46 -1.78 12.41 -6.35
C VAL A 46 -1.09 13.05 -5.14
N ASN A 47 0.08 13.64 -5.42
CA ASN A 47 0.92 14.34 -4.45
C ASN A 47 0.81 15.87 -4.48
N SER A 48 0.04 16.46 -5.41
CA SER A 48 -0.03 17.91 -5.59
C SER A 48 -1.47 18.43 -5.41
N PRO A 49 -1.70 19.51 -4.63
CA PRO A 49 -0.74 20.31 -3.85
C PRO A 49 -0.36 19.70 -2.49
N ARG A 50 -1.03 18.62 -2.06
CA ARG A 50 -0.72 17.83 -0.86
C ARG A 50 -0.95 16.35 -1.15
N PHE A 51 -0.31 15.49 -0.36
CA PHE A 51 -0.56 14.05 -0.37
C PHE A 51 -2.05 13.78 -0.10
N CYS A 52 -2.71 13.09 -1.03
CA CYS A 52 -4.11 12.72 -0.88
C CYS A 52 -4.25 11.39 -0.15
N TRP A 53 -4.70 11.45 1.10
CA TRP A 53 -4.96 10.26 1.94
C TRP A 53 -6.27 9.52 1.60
N ARG A 54 -7.04 10.00 0.63
CA ARG A 54 -8.30 9.33 0.20
C ARG A 54 -7.99 8.01 -0.50
N PRO A 55 -8.89 7.01 -0.43
CA PRO A 55 -8.72 5.73 -1.11
C PRO A 55 -8.63 5.93 -2.64
N GLY A 56 -7.61 5.34 -3.25
CA GLY A 56 -7.39 5.30 -4.69
C GLY A 56 -8.13 4.11 -5.31
N THR A 57 -9.45 4.19 -5.40
CA THR A 57 -10.30 3.12 -5.97
C THR A 57 -10.31 3.07 -7.49
N HIS A 58 -9.97 4.17 -8.17
CA HIS A 58 -10.10 4.30 -9.62
C HIS A 58 -8.72 4.27 -10.29
N PRO A 59 -8.39 3.24 -11.10
CA PRO A 59 -7.17 3.21 -11.88
C PRO A 59 -7.26 4.19 -13.05
N VAL A 60 -6.22 5.01 -13.22
CA VAL A 60 -6.13 5.97 -14.33
C VAL A 60 -5.74 5.22 -15.60
N VAL A 61 -6.62 5.23 -16.60
CA VAL A 61 -6.45 4.51 -17.87
C VAL A 61 -5.10 4.85 -18.52
N GLY A 62 -4.36 3.82 -18.92
CA GLY A 62 -3.04 3.97 -19.55
C GLY A 62 -1.89 4.21 -18.58
N THR A 63 -2.12 4.20 -17.25
CA THR A 63 -1.07 4.39 -16.25
C THR A 63 -1.18 3.36 -15.11
N ALA A 64 -0.10 3.21 -14.33
CA ALA A 64 -0.11 2.39 -13.11
C ALA A 64 -0.71 3.13 -11.89
N PHE A 65 -1.22 4.35 -12.07
CA PHE A 65 -1.67 5.19 -10.96
C PHE A 65 -3.13 4.93 -10.60
N LYS A 66 -3.42 5.05 -9.30
CA LYS A 66 -4.79 5.05 -8.78
C LYS A 66 -5.11 6.40 -8.19
N ALA A 67 -6.26 6.95 -8.54
CA ALA A 67 -6.75 8.22 -8.03
C ALA A 67 -8.08 8.03 -7.30
N CYS A 68 -8.38 8.93 -6.36
CA CYS A 68 -9.72 9.03 -5.78
C CYS A 68 -10.67 9.70 -6.77
N ALA A 69 -11.99 9.56 -6.58
CA ALA A 69 -13.00 10.18 -7.46
C ALA A 69 -12.77 11.69 -7.70
N LYS A 70 -12.27 12.41 -6.69
CA LYS A 70 -11.97 13.84 -6.80
C LYS A 70 -10.79 14.18 -7.73
N HIS A 71 -9.80 13.30 -7.81
CA HIS A 71 -8.56 13.53 -8.56
C HIS A 71 -8.46 12.68 -9.83
N HIS A 72 -9.42 11.79 -10.06
CA HIS A 72 -9.46 10.99 -11.26
C HIS A 72 -10.00 11.84 -12.42
N PRO A 73 -9.32 11.89 -13.57
CA PRO A 73 -9.64 12.83 -14.65
C PRO A 73 -11.02 12.60 -15.28
N THR A 74 -11.54 11.38 -15.20
CA THR A 74 -12.79 10.97 -15.85
C THR A 74 -13.90 10.53 -14.90
N VAL A 75 -13.62 10.39 -13.60
CA VAL A 75 -14.66 9.99 -12.64
C VAL A 75 -15.24 11.26 -12.02
N PRO A 76 -16.55 11.46 -12.05
CA PRO A 76 -17.16 12.62 -11.40
C PRO A 76 -17.01 12.53 -9.87
N ASP A 77 -16.70 13.67 -9.22
CA ASP A 77 -16.57 13.76 -7.75
C ASP A 77 -17.90 13.48 -7.03
N ARG A 78 -19.04 13.60 -7.73
CA ARG A 78 -20.37 13.25 -7.24
C ARG A 78 -21.07 12.33 -8.23
N ILE A 79 -21.28 11.08 -7.83
CA ILE A 79 -22.11 10.12 -8.55
C ILE A 79 -23.55 10.30 -8.09
N SER A 80 -24.45 10.52 -9.04
CA SER A 80 -25.90 10.56 -8.80
C SER A 80 -26.55 9.22 -9.17
N ALA A 81 -27.80 9.01 -8.76
CA ALA A 81 -28.53 7.78 -9.08
C ALA A 81 -28.72 7.60 -10.59
N GLU A 82 -28.87 8.71 -11.32
CA GLU A 82 -29.01 8.74 -12.78
C GLU A 82 -27.73 8.24 -13.46
N HIS A 83 -26.56 8.71 -13.03
CA HIS A 83 -25.27 8.22 -13.54
C HIS A 83 -25.10 6.70 -13.36
N ILE A 84 -25.62 6.14 -12.26
CA ILE A 84 -25.57 4.69 -12.01
C ILE A 84 -26.51 3.96 -12.97
N ALA A 85 -27.74 4.47 -13.15
CA ALA A 85 -28.71 3.89 -14.07
C ALA A 85 -28.20 3.90 -15.52
N ASP A 86 -27.60 5.01 -15.97
CA ASP A 86 -27.03 5.14 -17.30
C ASP A 86 -25.88 4.16 -17.52
N ALA A 87 -24.96 4.04 -16.55
CA ALA A 87 -23.86 3.08 -16.63
C ALA A 87 -24.35 1.61 -16.70
N HIS A 88 -25.43 1.27 -15.99
CA HIS A 88 -26.05 -0.05 -16.10
C HIS A 88 -26.68 -0.28 -17.48
N ALA A 89 -27.34 0.73 -18.04
CA ALA A 89 -27.94 0.65 -19.37
C ALA A 89 -26.88 0.47 -20.46
N GLU A 90 -25.77 1.23 -20.39
CA GLU A 90 -24.64 1.10 -21.32
C GLU A 90 -23.99 -0.28 -21.26
N GLN A 91 -23.76 -0.82 -20.05
CA GLN A 91 -23.23 -2.18 -19.91
C GLN A 91 -24.20 -3.24 -20.46
N ALA A 92 -25.50 -3.10 -20.20
CA ALA A 92 -26.51 -4.02 -20.71
C ALA A 92 -26.63 -3.96 -22.25
N ALA A 93 -26.39 -2.80 -22.86
CA ALA A 93 -26.31 -2.67 -24.31
C ALA A 93 -25.05 -3.34 -24.86
N ARG A 94 -23.90 -3.15 -24.21
CA ARG A 94 -22.61 -3.71 -24.65
C ARG A 94 -22.54 -5.23 -24.53
N SER A 95 -23.20 -5.83 -23.55
CA SER A 95 -23.28 -7.29 -23.39
C SER A 95 -24.22 -7.99 -24.38
N ARG A 96 -25.09 -7.24 -25.06
CA ARG A 96 -25.99 -7.76 -26.10
C ARG A 96 -25.35 -7.82 -27.49
N ASP A 97 -24.30 -7.04 -27.72
CA ASP A 97 -23.56 -6.95 -29.00
C ASP A 97 -22.32 -7.86 -29.04
N SER A 98 -21.98 -8.48 -27.89
CA SER A 98 -20.91 -9.47 -27.75
C SER A 98 -21.46 -10.90 -27.79
#